data_AF-A0A2E9QYM2-F1
#
_entry.id   AF-A0A2E9QYM2-F1
#
_cell.length_a   1.000
_cell.length_b   1.000
_cell.length_c   1.000
_cell.angle_alpha   90.00
_cell.angle_beta   90.00
_cell.angle_gamma   90.00
#
_symmetry.space_group_name_H-M   'P 1'
#
loop_
_entity.id
_entity.type
_entity.pdbx_description
1 polymer ?
#
loop_
_entity_poly.entity_id
_entity_poly.type
_entity_poly.pdbx_seq_one_letter_code
_entity_poly.pdbx_strand_id
1 'polypeptide(L)'
;MVRKILYFVVIFVMFMALAQAHRPGTLKGETTVDNPYVSWVFAGRLEKGDEVYVLKMEMERPFATPFEMLVGRSEANRDFRPQYAIVGPGLPKPDRRTEAILPRPVPDGMGVFYEAHDAEERQVFFETIMRRNYWSSGTIAIPLLKGKYEIWVWSKDQQKGSFYFSFGVEEKFDDGAFSGIFDDWGLYAY
;
A
#
# COMPACT_ATOMS: atom_id res chain seq x y z
N MET A 1 10.34 -36.57 32.00
CA MET A 1 9.59 -36.37 30.74
C MET A 1 9.13 -34.91 30.57
N VAL A 2 8.54 -34.30 31.60
CA VAL A 2 8.02 -32.92 31.62
C VAL A 2 9.04 -31.83 31.20
N ARG A 3 10.30 -31.92 31.65
CA ARG A 3 11.35 -30.94 31.28
C ARG A 3 11.66 -30.87 29.77
N LYS A 4 11.56 -31.99 29.03
CA LYS A 4 11.86 -32.02 27.59
C LYS A 4 10.75 -31.38 26.74
N ILE A 5 9.49 -31.45 27.20
CA ILE A 5 8.34 -30.81 26.56
C ILE A 5 8.42 -29.29 26.72
N LEU A 6 8.86 -28.80 27.88
CA LEU A 6 9.01 -27.36 28.13
C LEU A 6 10.07 -26.71 27.22
N TYR A 7 11.21 -27.38 26.99
CA TYR A 7 12.23 -26.89 26.05
C TYR A 7 11.71 -26.85 24.61
N PHE A 8 10.89 -27.83 24.21
CA PHE A 8 10.30 -27.86 22.87
C PHE A 8 9.29 -26.73 22.66
N VAL A 9 8.48 -26.42 23.68
CA VAL A 9 7.52 -25.30 23.63
C VAL A 9 8.23 -23.95 23.63
N VAL A 10 9.28 -23.77 24.43
CA VAL A 10 10.04 -22.50 24.44
C VAL A 10 10.77 -22.26 23.11
N ILE A 11 11.34 -23.31 22.50
CA ILE A 11 11.95 -23.21 21.16
C ILE A 11 10.88 -22.94 20.10
N PHE A 12 9.73 -23.61 20.15
CA PHE A 12 8.63 -23.40 19.20
C PHE A 12 8.04 -21.98 19.29
N VAL A 13 7.93 -21.41 20.50
CA VAL A 13 7.50 -20.02 20.72
C VAL A 13 8.57 -19.02 20.25
N MET A 14 9.87 -19.33 20.38
CA MET A 14 10.95 -18.51 19.84
C MET A 14 11.03 -18.51 18.30
N PHE A 15 10.53 -19.56 17.63
CA PHE A 15 10.44 -19.63 16.17
C PHE A 15 9.14 -19.05 15.60
N MET A 16 8.20 -18.59 16.42
CA MET A 16 7.08 -17.73 15.96
C MET A 16 7.51 -16.28 15.77
N ALA A 17 8.78 -16.04 15.39
CA ALA A 17 9.18 -14.74 14.88
C ALA A 17 8.22 -14.39 13.73
N LEU A 18 7.45 -13.32 13.94
CA LEU A 18 6.44 -12.81 13.04
C LEU A 18 7.03 -12.66 11.64
N ALA A 19 6.80 -13.64 10.78
CA ALA A 19 7.08 -13.56 9.36
C ALA A 19 6.05 -12.61 8.75
N GLN A 20 6.23 -11.30 8.95
CA GLN A 20 5.42 -10.25 8.33
C GLN A 20 6.35 -9.27 7.61
N ALA A 21 6.56 -9.52 6.32
CA ALA A 21 7.50 -8.77 5.48
C ALA A 21 7.20 -7.27 5.35
N HIS A 22 5.95 -6.85 5.55
CA HIS A 22 5.52 -5.45 5.40
C HIS A 22 5.38 -4.73 6.74
N ARG A 23 5.85 -3.48 6.78
CA ARG A 23 5.54 -2.53 7.85
C ARG A 23 4.13 -1.98 7.71
N PRO A 24 3.29 -2.09 8.74
CA PRO A 24 1.96 -1.51 8.73
C PRO A 24 2.02 0.01 8.82
N GLY A 25 1.15 0.69 8.08
CA GLY A 25 0.92 2.13 8.19
C GLY A 25 -0.54 2.47 7.91
N THR A 26 -0.98 3.66 8.28
CA THR A 26 -2.36 4.11 8.01
C THR A 26 -2.32 5.40 7.21
N LEU A 27 -3.05 5.46 6.10
CA LEU A 27 -3.22 6.71 5.35
C LEU A 27 -4.19 7.63 6.08
N LYS A 28 -3.71 8.81 6.46
CA LYS A 28 -4.50 9.84 7.15
C LYS A 28 -4.34 11.19 6.44
N GLY A 29 -5.16 11.45 5.43
CA GLY A 29 -5.03 12.65 4.59
C GLY A 29 -3.68 12.69 3.88
N GLU A 30 -2.72 13.42 4.44
CA GLU A 30 -1.32 13.38 4.04
C GLU A 30 -0.48 12.53 5.00
N THR A 31 0.38 11.67 4.46
CA THR A 31 1.23 10.76 5.24
C THR A 31 2.65 10.77 4.67
N THR A 32 3.66 10.98 5.50
CA THR A 32 5.07 10.97 5.07
C THR A 32 5.72 9.63 5.40
N VAL A 33 6.57 9.14 4.51
CA VAL A 33 7.32 7.89 4.68
C VAL A 33 8.80 8.16 4.73
N ASP A 34 9.41 7.88 5.88
CA ASP A 34 10.81 8.19 6.16
C ASP A 34 11.80 7.30 5.39
N ASN A 35 11.43 6.04 5.12
CA ASN A 35 12.23 5.13 4.31
C ASN A 35 11.34 4.38 3.31
N PRO A 36 11.31 4.81 2.03
CA PRO A 36 10.46 4.19 1.02
C PRO A 36 11.02 2.91 0.40
N TYR A 37 12.24 2.51 0.77
CA TYR A 37 12.83 1.24 0.32
C TYR A 37 12.30 0.05 1.12
N VAL A 38 11.93 0.30 2.38
CA VAL A 38 11.31 -0.69 3.25
C VAL A 38 9.96 -1.09 2.70
N SER A 39 9.62 -2.37 2.84
CA SER A 39 8.33 -2.86 2.42
C SER A 39 7.26 -2.35 3.37
N TRP A 40 6.32 -1.57 2.85
CA TRP A 40 5.19 -0.99 3.57
C TRP A 40 3.87 -1.56 3.05
N VAL A 41 2.90 -1.66 3.95
CA VAL A 41 1.49 -1.82 3.62
C VAL A 41 0.69 -0.77 4.39
N PHE A 42 0.09 0.15 3.64
CA PHE A 42 -0.74 1.21 4.20
C PHE A 42 -2.21 0.85 4.08
N ALA A 43 -2.91 0.75 5.21
CA ALA A 43 -4.36 0.63 5.22
C ALA A 43 -5.01 2.01 5.03
N GLY A 44 -6.07 2.07 4.24
CA GLY A 44 -6.85 3.28 4.01
C GLY A 44 -8.33 2.99 3.82
N ARG A 45 -9.17 4.01 3.99
CA ARG A 45 -10.63 3.90 3.81
C ARG A 45 -11.23 5.19 3.28
N LEU A 46 -11.80 5.14 2.07
CA LEU A 46 -12.58 6.26 1.52
C LEU A 46 -13.99 6.19 2.10
N GLU A 47 -14.38 7.15 2.94
CA GLU A 47 -15.67 7.18 3.64
C GLU A 47 -16.73 8.03 2.93
N LYS A 48 -16.28 9.09 2.27
CA LYS A 48 -17.10 10.05 1.51
C LYS A 48 -17.04 9.75 0.02
N GLY A 49 -15.93 9.22 -0.47
CA GLY A 49 -15.66 8.90 -1.87
C GLY A 49 -14.93 10.01 -2.62
N ASP A 50 -14.97 11.24 -2.12
CA ASP A 50 -14.25 12.40 -2.67
C ASP A 50 -12.90 12.65 -1.98
N GLU A 51 -12.51 11.81 -1.02
CA GLU A 51 -11.23 11.95 -0.35
C GLU A 51 -10.07 11.60 -1.28
N VAL A 52 -8.95 12.30 -1.07
CA VAL A 52 -7.68 12.04 -1.72
C VAL A 52 -6.66 11.83 -0.61
N TYR A 53 -6.09 10.63 -0.55
CA TYR A 53 -4.95 10.36 0.30
C TYR A 53 -3.64 10.66 -0.44
N VAL A 54 -2.69 11.23 0.28
CA VAL A 54 -1.39 11.62 -0.25
C VAL A 54 -0.31 10.98 0.58
N LEU A 55 0.45 10.07 -0.03
CA LEU A 55 1.67 9.53 0.58
C LEU A 55 2.88 10.26 0.00
N LYS A 56 3.68 10.88 0.85
CA LYS A 56 4.88 11.63 0.48
C LYS A 56 6.10 10.78 0.80
N MET A 57 6.99 10.62 -0.18
CA MET A 57 8.22 9.86 -0.01
C MET A 57 9.39 10.55 -0.72
N GLU A 58 10.59 10.33 -0.21
CA GLU A 58 11.83 10.83 -0.82
C GLU A 58 12.76 9.65 -1.15
N MET A 59 13.04 9.48 -2.44
CA MET A 59 13.99 8.50 -2.93
C MET A 59 15.39 9.12 -2.86
N GLU A 60 16.25 8.61 -1.98
CA GLU A 60 17.65 9.06 -1.85
C GLU A 60 18.56 8.58 -2.99
N ARG A 61 18.17 7.46 -3.61
CA ARG A 61 18.82 6.79 -4.75
C ARG A 61 17.77 6.23 -5.72
N PRO A 62 18.10 6.10 -7.02
CA PRO A 62 17.23 5.44 -7.99
C PRO A 62 16.91 4.01 -7.58
N PHE A 63 15.66 3.59 -7.77
CA PHE A 63 15.19 2.25 -7.40
C PHE A 63 13.92 1.89 -8.17
N ALA A 64 13.79 0.61 -8.54
CA ALA A 64 12.56 0.08 -9.12
C ALA A 64 11.61 -0.32 -7.99
N THR A 65 10.75 0.59 -7.58
CA THR A 65 9.84 0.38 -6.45
C THR A 65 8.61 -0.39 -6.95
N PRO A 66 8.29 -1.57 -6.38
CA PRO A 66 7.01 -2.23 -6.65
C PRO A 66 5.88 -1.48 -5.94
N PHE A 67 4.74 -1.37 -6.62
CA PHE A 67 3.50 -0.83 -6.07
C PHE A 67 2.36 -1.81 -6.33
N GLU A 68 1.47 -1.95 -5.35
CA GLU A 68 0.28 -2.79 -5.48
C GLU A 68 -0.87 -2.27 -4.62
N MET A 69 -2.04 -2.20 -5.23
CA MET A 69 -3.31 -1.88 -4.57
C MET A 69 -4.08 -3.18 -4.31
N LEU A 70 -4.51 -3.36 -3.06
CA LEU A 70 -5.31 -4.49 -2.62
C LEU A 70 -6.65 -4.02 -2.06
N VAL A 71 -7.73 -4.66 -2.48
CA VAL A 71 -9.07 -4.43 -1.94
C VAL A 71 -9.60 -5.73 -1.37
N GLY A 72 -10.00 -5.74 -0.10
CA GLY A 72 -10.54 -6.94 0.54
C GLY A 72 -11.76 -7.47 -0.21
N ARG A 73 -11.75 -8.76 -0.56
CA ARG A 73 -12.83 -9.39 -1.35
C ARG A 73 -14.06 -9.60 -0.46
N SER A 74 -15.06 -8.75 -0.64
CA SER A 74 -16.34 -8.81 0.07
C SER A 74 -17.46 -8.22 -0.80
N GLU A 75 -18.71 -8.53 -0.49
CA GLU A 75 -19.86 -7.96 -1.21
C GLU A 75 -19.87 -6.42 -1.14
N ALA A 76 -19.50 -5.86 0.02
CA ALA A 76 -19.42 -4.40 0.22
C ALA A 76 -18.35 -3.72 -0.66
N ASN A 77 -17.30 -4.43 -1.02
CA ASN A 77 -16.19 -3.91 -1.83
C ASN A 77 -16.26 -4.38 -3.31
N ARG A 78 -17.33 -5.08 -3.72
CA ARG A 78 -17.44 -5.70 -5.06
C ARG A 78 -17.16 -4.71 -6.18
N ASP A 79 -17.71 -3.52 -6.04
CA ASP A 79 -17.66 -2.49 -7.07
C ASP A 79 -16.55 -1.45 -6.77
N PHE A 80 -15.95 -1.48 -5.57
CA PHE A 80 -14.90 -0.55 -5.15
C PHE A 80 -13.60 -0.75 -5.94
N ARG A 81 -13.15 0.31 -6.62
CA ARG A 81 -11.93 0.42 -7.44
C ARG A 81 -11.16 1.70 -7.09
N PRO A 82 -10.40 1.71 -5.97
CA PRO A 82 -9.51 2.82 -5.69
C PRO A 82 -8.41 2.88 -6.75
N GLN A 83 -8.06 4.09 -7.13
CA GLN A 83 -7.06 4.41 -8.13
C GLN A 83 -5.83 4.97 -7.44
N TYR A 84 -4.69 4.89 -8.11
CA TYR A 84 -3.52 5.62 -7.63
C TYR A 84 -2.70 6.26 -8.75
N ALA A 85 -2.00 7.32 -8.39
CA ALA A 85 -1.03 7.99 -9.22
C ALA A 85 0.25 8.23 -8.44
N ILE A 86 1.40 8.03 -9.07
CA ILE A 86 2.71 8.37 -8.54
C ILE A 86 3.18 9.60 -9.29
N VAL A 87 3.46 10.68 -8.58
CA VAL A 87 3.83 11.98 -9.14
C VAL A 87 5.22 12.35 -8.66
N GLY A 88 6.09 12.72 -9.58
CA GLY A 88 7.45 13.10 -9.24
C GLY A 88 8.38 13.25 -10.44
N PRO A 89 9.68 13.45 -10.18
CA PRO A 89 10.66 13.74 -11.23
C PRO A 89 10.94 12.50 -12.10
N GLY A 90 11.19 12.76 -13.39
CA GLY A 90 11.58 11.73 -14.37
C GLY A 90 10.45 10.84 -14.88
N LEU A 91 9.25 10.95 -14.32
CA LEU A 91 8.07 10.28 -14.85
C LEU A 91 7.56 10.97 -16.14
N PRO A 92 6.78 10.28 -16.99
CA PRO A 92 6.20 10.89 -18.18
C PRO A 92 5.24 12.02 -17.83
N LYS A 93 5.15 13.05 -18.68
CA LYS A 93 4.07 14.04 -18.55
C LYS A 93 2.71 13.34 -18.77
N PRO A 94 1.67 13.71 -18.01
CA PRO A 94 0.35 13.17 -18.26
C PRO A 94 -0.12 13.56 -19.67
N ASP A 95 -0.83 12.66 -20.33
CA ASP A 95 -1.62 13.03 -21.49
C ASP A 95 -2.93 13.71 -21.04
N ARG A 96 -3.64 14.32 -21.99
CA ARG A 96 -4.89 15.05 -21.71
C ARG A 96 -5.95 14.17 -21.02
N ARG A 97 -5.98 12.86 -21.30
CA ARG A 97 -6.94 11.94 -20.71
C ARG A 97 -6.60 11.68 -19.24
N THR A 98 -5.32 11.49 -18.94
CA THR A 98 -4.80 11.31 -17.59
C THR A 98 -5.03 12.56 -16.77
N GLU A 99 -4.68 13.74 -17.30
CA GLU A 99 -4.92 15.04 -16.62
C GLU A 99 -6.37 15.23 -16.19
N ALA A 100 -7.33 14.82 -17.04
CA ALA A 100 -8.75 14.96 -16.76
C ALA A 100 -9.28 14.03 -15.65
N ILE A 101 -8.53 12.98 -15.30
CA ILE A 101 -8.94 11.98 -14.30
C ILE A 101 -8.24 12.19 -12.95
N LEU A 102 -7.05 12.80 -12.96
CA LEU A 102 -6.29 13.04 -11.74
C LEU A 102 -7.07 13.91 -10.75
N PRO A 103 -6.95 13.64 -9.44
CA PRO A 103 -7.68 14.38 -8.41
C PRO A 103 -7.15 15.82 -8.23
N ARG A 104 -5.97 16.11 -8.78
CA ARG A 104 -5.32 17.42 -8.74
C ARG A 104 -4.32 17.58 -9.90
N PRO A 105 -3.95 18.81 -10.27
CA PRO A 105 -2.96 19.06 -11.31
C PRO A 105 -1.57 18.49 -10.95
N VAL A 106 -0.85 17.96 -11.94
CA VAL A 106 0.56 17.57 -11.78
C VAL A 106 1.42 18.83 -11.67
N PRO A 107 2.28 18.96 -10.63
CA PRO A 107 3.14 20.13 -10.48
C PRO A 107 4.10 20.33 -11.66
N ASP A 108 4.47 21.58 -11.92
CA ASP A 108 5.41 21.93 -12.99
C ASP A 108 6.73 21.17 -12.84
N GLY A 109 7.22 20.64 -13.96
CA GLY A 109 8.46 19.87 -14.02
C GLY A 109 8.37 18.43 -13.49
N MET A 110 7.19 18.00 -13.01
CA MET A 110 6.94 16.61 -12.62
C MET A 110 6.20 15.85 -13.73
N GLY A 111 6.28 14.53 -13.66
CA GLY A 111 5.44 13.62 -14.42
C GLY A 111 4.59 12.75 -13.51
N VAL A 112 3.84 11.84 -14.12
CA VAL A 112 2.94 10.94 -13.42
C VAL A 112 2.95 9.53 -14.04
N PHE A 113 2.88 8.54 -13.17
CA PHE A 113 2.40 7.21 -13.50
C PHE A 113 0.99 7.07 -12.91
N TYR A 114 0.03 6.59 -13.69
CA TYR A 114 -1.36 6.45 -13.25
C TYR A 114 -1.84 5.01 -13.48
N GLU A 115 -2.39 4.40 -12.44
CA GLU A 115 -3.02 3.09 -12.48
C GLU A 115 -4.51 3.24 -12.17
N ALA A 116 -5.34 2.89 -13.16
CA ALA A 116 -6.78 3.09 -13.12
C ALA A 116 -7.52 2.00 -12.34
N HIS A 117 -6.91 0.82 -12.17
CA HIS A 117 -7.51 -0.36 -11.57
C HIS A 117 -8.87 -0.76 -12.20
N ASP A 118 -9.05 -0.53 -13.49
CA ASP A 118 -10.35 -0.64 -14.19
C ASP A 118 -10.50 -1.91 -15.05
N ALA A 119 -9.58 -2.87 -14.92
CA ALA A 119 -9.70 -4.17 -15.57
C ALA A 119 -11.00 -4.87 -15.19
N GLU A 120 -11.72 -5.39 -16.21
CA GLU A 120 -12.99 -6.10 -16.03
C GLU A 120 -12.79 -7.36 -15.16
N GLU A 121 -11.78 -8.15 -15.50
CA GLU A 121 -11.33 -9.27 -14.67
C GLU A 121 -10.29 -8.81 -13.65
N ARG A 122 -10.60 -8.98 -12.37
CA ARG A 122 -9.69 -8.63 -11.28
C ARG A 122 -8.86 -9.83 -10.88
N GLN A 123 -7.55 -9.62 -10.76
CA GLN A 123 -6.67 -10.61 -10.16
C GLN A 123 -7.06 -10.85 -8.70
N VAL A 124 -7.08 -12.12 -8.29
CA VAL A 124 -7.33 -12.50 -6.90
C VAL A 124 -6.01 -12.90 -6.26
N PHE A 125 -5.67 -12.21 -5.18
CA PHE A 125 -4.54 -12.53 -4.32
C PHE A 125 -5.05 -13.17 -3.03
N PHE A 126 -4.46 -14.30 -2.63
CA PHE A 126 -4.75 -14.93 -1.34
C PHE A 126 -3.58 -14.70 -0.39
N GLU A 127 -3.81 -13.90 0.64
CA GLU A 127 -2.84 -13.66 1.70
C GLU A 127 -2.92 -14.81 2.71
N THR A 128 -1.81 -15.54 2.85
CA THR A 128 -1.76 -16.82 3.56
C THR A 128 -1.83 -16.70 5.08
N ILE A 129 -1.35 -15.60 5.67
CA ILE A 129 -1.24 -15.43 7.12
C ILE A 129 -2.62 -15.13 7.73
N MET A 130 -3.29 -14.11 7.19
CA MET A 130 -4.64 -13.71 7.58
C MET A 130 -5.72 -14.57 6.92
N ARG A 131 -5.36 -15.40 5.93
CA ARG A 131 -6.26 -16.26 5.15
C ARG A 131 -7.36 -15.46 4.46
N ARG A 132 -6.97 -14.32 3.88
CA ARG A 132 -7.89 -13.37 3.26
C ARG A 132 -7.69 -13.34 1.75
N ASN A 133 -8.80 -13.17 1.04
CA ASN A 133 -8.78 -12.93 -0.40
C ASN A 133 -8.86 -11.43 -0.65
N TYR A 134 -8.04 -10.95 -1.57
CA TYR A 134 -8.04 -9.58 -2.05
C TYR A 134 -8.23 -9.58 -3.56
N TRP A 135 -8.86 -8.54 -4.07
CA TRP A 135 -8.63 -8.15 -5.45
C TRP A 135 -7.36 -7.30 -5.51
N SER A 136 -6.45 -7.69 -6.39
CA SER A 136 -5.16 -7.03 -6.58
C SER A 136 -5.14 -6.22 -7.87
N SER A 137 -4.35 -5.15 -7.92
CA SER A 137 -3.98 -4.46 -9.18
C SER A 137 -2.94 -5.22 -10.00
N GLY A 138 -2.37 -6.28 -9.44
CA GLY A 138 -1.06 -6.77 -9.85
C GLY A 138 0.04 -5.84 -9.33
N THR A 139 1.20 -6.42 -9.04
CA THR A 139 2.39 -5.65 -8.65
C THR A 139 3.04 -5.04 -9.89
N ILE A 140 3.26 -3.73 -9.88
CA ILE A 140 3.96 -3.02 -10.96
C ILE A 140 5.21 -2.36 -10.38
N ALA A 141 6.38 -2.69 -10.92
CA ALA A 141 7.64 -2.07 -10.54
C ALA A 141 7.90 -0.83 -11.40
N ILE A 142 7.95 0.35 -10.77
CA ILE A 142 8.21 1.62 -11.45
C ILE A 142 9.64 2.08 -11.15
N PRO A 143 10.47 2.36 -12.17
CA PRO A 143 11.80 2.92 -11.96
C PRO A 143 11.69 4.38 -11.52
N LEU A 144 11.95 4.64 -10.24
CA LEU A 144 11.98 5.98 -9.67
C LEU A 144 13.42 6.49 -9.62
N LEU A 145 13.61 7.77 -9.92
CA LEU A 145 14.88 8.47 -9.78
C LEU A 145 15.04 8.95 -8.33
N LYS A 146 16.20 9.54 -8.03
CA LYS A 146 16.36 10.31 -6.80
C LYS A 146 15.42 11.52 -6.82
N GLY A 147 14.69 11.75 -5.74
CA GLY A 147 13.84 12.93 -5.60
C GLY A 147 12.58 12.70 -4.77
N LYS A 148 11.75 13.73 -4.71
CA LYS A 148 10.50 13.73 -3.96
C LYS A 148 9.36 13.23 -4.82
N TYR A 149 8.57 12.32 -4.27
CA TYR A 149 7.39 11.75 -4.90
C TYR A 149 6.18 11.92 -4.00
N GLU A 150 5.03 12.07 -4.64
CA GLU A 150 3.73 11.96 -4.00
C GLU A 150 2.95 10.84 -4.65
N ILE A 151 2.32 9.98 -3.84
CA ILE A 151 1.39 8.97 -4.30
C ILE A 151 0.00 9.40 -3.89
N TRP A 152 -0.88 9.51 -4.86
CA TRP A 152 -2.25 9.96 -4.66
C TRP A 152 -3.14 8.73 -4.75
N VAL A 153 -4.02 8.53 -3.78
CA VAL A 153 -5.01 7.45 -3.79
C VAL A 153 -6.39 8.06 -3.64
N TRP A 154 -7.29 7.75 -4.56
CA TRP A 154 -8.65 8.29 -4.60
C TRP A 154 -9.62 7.32 -5.28
N SER A 155 -10.90 7.68 -5.36
CA SER A 155 -11.89 6.97 -6.17
C SER A 155 -12.50 7.91 -7.20
N LYS A 156 -12.36 7.59 -8.50
CA LYS A 156 -12.97 8.37 -9.59
C LYS A 156 -14.49 8.51 -9.48
N ASP A 157 -15.18 7.43 -9.13
CA ASP A 157 -16.65 7.37 -9.12
C ASP A 157 -17.23 7.55 -7.71
N GLN A 158 -16.49 8.21 -6.82
CA GLN A 158 -16.87 8.46 -5.42
C GLN A 158 -17.29 7.19 -4.63
N GLN A 159 -16.72 6.06 -5.02
CA GLN A 159 -16.91 4.81 -4.35
C GLN A 159 -16.24 4.84 -2.99
N LYS A 160 -16.87 4.13 -2.04
CA LYS A 160 -16.44 4.02 -0.67
C LYS A 160 -15.93 2.62 -0.42
N GLY A 161 -14.93 2.49 0.44
CA GLY A 161 -14.39 1.19 0.78
C GLY A 161 -13.04 1.26 1.44
N SER A 162 -12.61 0.11 1.95
CA SER A 162 -11.29 -0.07 2.55
C SER A 162 -10.34 -0.70 1.53
N PHE A 163 -9.10 -0.25 1.55
CA PHE A 163 -8.03 -0.74 0.69
C PHE A 163 -6.71 -0.84 1.46
N TYR A 164 -5.77 -1.54 0.87
CA TYR A 164 -4.37 -1.56 1.28
C TYR A 164 -3.51 -1.15 0.10
N PHE A 165 -2.56 -0.26 0.34
CA PHE A 165 -1.59 0.16 -0.66
C PHE A 165 -0.20 -0.26 -0.20
N SER A 166 0.47 -1.09 -0.99
CA SER A 166 1.77 -1.64 -0.62
C SER A 166 2.86 -1.19 -1.60
N PHE A 167 4.07 -1.01 -1.07
CA PHE A 167 5.25 -0.71 -1.87
C PHE A 167 6.55 -1.01 -1.12
N GLY A 168 7.67 -1.01 -1.85
CA GLY A 168 9.00 -1.27 -1.28
C GLY A 168 9.28 -2.76 -1.08
N VAL A 169 10.55 -3.10 -0.83
CA VAL A 169 11.01 -4.51 -0.79
C VAL A 169 11.92 -4.86 0.38
N GLU A 170 12.54 -3.88 1.02
CA GLU A 170 13.50 -4.14 2.09
C GLU A 170 12.74 -4.52 3.36
N GLU A 171 13.12 -5.63 3.98
CA GLU A 171 12.57 -6.01 5.28
C GLU A 171 13.38 -5.37 6.40
N LYS A 172 12.70 -4.75 7.36
CA LYS A 172 13.37 -4.15 8.53
C LYS A 172 12.50 -4.28 9.78
N PHE A 173 12.91 -5.16 10.70
CA PHE A 173 12.12 -5.63 11.84
C PHE A 173 12.57 -5.05 13.20
N ASP A 174 13.62 -4.23 13.24
CA ASP A 174 14.41 -3.91 14.44
C ASP A 174 14.05 -2.59 15.14
N ASP A 175 12.99 -1.89 14.72
CA ASP A 175 12.62 -0.55 15.25
C ASP A 175 11.22 -0.45 15.86
N GLY A 176 10.58 -1.57 16.18
CA GLY A 176 9.27 -1.55 16.86
C GLY A 176 8.10 -1.22 15.94
N ALA A 177 8.23 -1.43 14.62
CA ALA A 177 7.22 -1.15 13.58
C ALA A 177 5.77 -1.65 13.86
N PHE A 178 5.57 -2.54 14.83
CA PHE A 178 4.27 -3.06 15.23
C PHE A 178 3.65 -2.39 16.47
N SER A 179 4.32 -1.42 17.10
CA SER A 179 3.81 -0.80 18.33
C SER A 179 2.49 -0.05 18.15
N GLY A 180 2.17 0.41 16.93
CA GLY A 180 0.93 1.14 16.63
C GLY A 180 -0.13 0.34 15.86
N ILE A 181 0.13 -0.91 15.46
CA ILE A 181 -0.83 -1.68 14.66
C ILE A 181 -2.12 -1.98 15.44
N PHE A 182 -2.01 -2.10 16.76
CA PHE A 182 -3.15 -2.37 17.64
C PHE A 182 -4.06 -1.14 17.82
N ASP A 183 -3.52 0.07 17.64
CA ASP A 183 -4.30 1.30 17.73
C ASP A 183 -5.25 1.45 16.54
N ASP A 184 -4.84 0.99 15.36
CA ASP A 184 -5.62 1.02 14.12
C ASP A 184 -6.12 -0.39 13.71
N TRP A 185 -6.24 -1.34 14.67
CA TRP A 185 -6.56 -2.75 14.39
C TRP A 185 -7.82 -2.92 13.54
N GLY A 186 -8.82 -2.05 13.70
CA GLY A 186 -10.05 -2.09 12.91
C GLY A 186 -9.86 -1.89 11.40
N LEU A 187 -8.73 -1.33 10.94
CA LEU A 187 -8.41 -1.25 9.52
C LEU A 187 -7.81 -2.55 8.97
N TYR A 188 -7.19 -3.35 9.82
CA TYR A 188 -6.51 -4.60 9.47
C TYR A 188 -7.36 -5.85 9.74
N ALA A 189 -8.27 -5.76 10.71
CA ALA A 189 -8.95 -6.92 11.30
C ALA A 189 -10.29 -7.29 10.66
N TYR A 190 -10.82 -6.49 9.73
CA TYR A 190 -12.18 -6.67 9.20
C TYR A 190 -12.22 -6.82 7.70
#